data_AF-A0A381FRJ5-F1
#
_entry.id   AF-A0A381FRJ5-F1
#
_cell.length_a   1.000
_cell.length_b   1.000
_cell.length_c   1.000
_cell.angle_alpha   90.00
_cell.angle_beta   90.00
_cell.angle_gamma   90.00
#
_symmetry.space_group_name_H-M   'P 1'
#
loop_
_entity.id
_entity.type
_entity.pdbx_description
1 polymer ?
#
loop_
_entity_poly.entity_id
_entity_poly.type
_entity_poly.pdbx_seq_one_letter_code
_entity_poly.pdbx_strand_id
1 'polypeptide(L)'
;MRKVVATARSRGTLLIAIKISKNDQFQVYFKSISENIDTSSASGKLIFQIFCVLAEHERNVLIERTNAGLKSARARGKNGGRPKGMSEKYKKIAPLVKTSYESKNIPIEQIMKAFNIGSKTTFYKIIKS
;
A
#
# COMPACT_ATOMS: atom_id res chain seq x y z
N MET A 1 20.53 -0.77 14.35
CA MET A 1 20.58 -2.19 14.75
C MET A 1 19.15 -2.73 14.83
N ARG A 2 18.69 -3.58 13.91
CA ARG A 2 17.28 -4.02 13.83
C ARG A 2 17.13 -5.38 14.53
N LYS A 3 16.32 -5.45 15.59
CA LYS A 3 15.88 -6.68 16.25
C LYS A 3 15.18 -7.61 15.24
N VAL A 4 15.20 -8.93 15.46
CA VAL A 4 14.45 -9.91 14.63
C VAL A 4 12.98 -9.49 14.52
N VAL A 5 12.40 -9.01 15.63
CA VAL A 5 11.03 -8.48 15.71
C VAL A 5 10.88 -7.11 15.02
N ALA A 6 11.90 -6.25 15.04
CA ALA A 6 11.87 -4.93 14.39
C ALA A 6 12.02 -5.00 12.86
N THR A 7 12.37 -6.16 12.32
CA THR A 7 12.53 -6.39 10.88
C THR A 7 11.18 -6.71 10.21
N ALA A 8 10.12 -6.94 10.99
CA ALA A 8 8.73 -7.15 10.54
C ALA A 8 7.98 -5.84 10.16
N ARG A 9 8.68 -4.76 9.78
CA ARG A 9 8.04 -3.47 9.40
C ARG A 9 7.21 -3.55 8.12
N SER A 10 7.42 -4.57 7.27
CA SER A 10 6.78 -4.73 5.95
C SER A 10 6.53 -6.20 5.61
N ARG A 11 5.44 -6.49 4.88
CA ARG A 11 5.09 -7.82 4.32
C ARG A 11 6.27 -8.51 3.63
N GLY A 12 7.14 -7.73 2.97
CA GLY A 12 8.26 -8.26 2.21
C GLY A 12 9.33 -8.90 3.07
N THR A 13 9.53 -8.42 4.30
CA THR A 13 10.73 -8.76 5.09
C THR A 13 10.56 -10.06 5.88
N LEU A 14 9.35 -10.36 6.36
CA LEU A 14 9.04 -11.66 6.96
C LEU A 14 9.04 -12.80 5.93
N LEU A 15 8.53 -12.54 4.72
CA LEU A 15 8.51 -13.53 3.63
C LEU A 15 9.93 -13.87 3.12
N ILE A 16 10.85 -12.91 3.13
CA ILE A 16 12.26 -13.16 2.79
C ILE A 16 12.90 -14.12 3.82
N ALA A 17 12.66 -13.90 5.11
CA ALA A 17 13.20 -14.74 6.17
C ALA A 17 12.70 -16.20 6.07
N ILE A 18 11.42 -16.39 5.77
CA ILE A 18 10.79 -17.70 5.56
C ILE A 18 11.31 -18.39 4.28
N LYS A 19 11.54 -17.63 3.19
CA LYS A 19 12.10 -18.16 1.95
C LYS A 19 13.56 -18.58 2.08
N ILE A 20 14.37 -17.84 2.84
CA ILE A 20 15.78 -18.18 3.10
C ILE A 20 15.88 -19.52 3.84
N SER A 21 15.00 -19.78 4.81
CA SER A 21 14.98 -21.06 5.56
C SER A 21 14.58 -22.28 4.71
N LYS A 22 13.86 -22.07 3.59
CA LYS A 22 13.37 -23.15 2.73
C LYS A 22 14.35 -23.58 1.63
N ASN A 23 15.41 -22.81 1.36
CA ASN A 23 16.28 -23.04 0.20
C ASN A 23 17.68 -23.49 0.64
N ASP A 24 17.81 -24.75 1.04
CA ASP A 24 19.12 -25.37 1.38
C ASP A 24 20.07 -25.42 0.15
N GLN A 25 19.53 -25.19 -1.06
CA GLN A 25 20.25 -25.11 -2.33
C GLN A 25 21.35 -24.04 -2.34
N PHE A 26 21.20 -22.96 -1.56
CA PHE A 26 22.13 -21.83 -1.57
C PHE A 26 23.05 -21.74 -0.34
N GLN A 27 22.98 -22.69 0.61
CA GLN A 27 23.81 -22.72 1.83
C GLN A 27 23.86 -21.38 2.59
N VAL A 28 22.74 -20.65 2.62
CA VAL A 28 22.64 -19.34 3.30
C VAL A 28 22.02 -19.51 4.67
N TYR A 29 22.71 -19.05 5.71
CA TYR A 29 22.26 -19.10 7.10
C TYR A 29 21.97 -17.70 7.65
N PHE A 30 20.85 -17.58 8.36
CA PHE A 30 20.48 -16.41 9.14
C PHE A 30 21.09 -16.49 10.55
N LYS A 31 21.83 -15.45 10.94
CA LYS A 31 22.34 -15.24 12.29
C LYS A 31 21.84 -13.92 12.86
N SER A 32 21.05 -14.01 13.92
CA SER A 32 20.62 -12.84 14.70
C SER A 32 21.62 -12.55 15.80
N ILE A 33 22.19 -11.35 15.79
CA ILE A 33 23.11 -10.88 16.84
C ILE A 33 22.34 -10.53 18.12
N SER A 34 21.10 -10.05 18.00
CA SER A 34 20.31 -9.60 19.16
C SER A 34 19.65 -10.73 19.93
N GLU A 35 19.18 -11.76 19.22
CA GLU A 35 18.46 -12.89 19.82
C GLU A 35 19.35 -14.14 19.94
N ASN A 36 20.62 -14.04 19.53
CA ASN A 36 21.57 -15.15 19.45
C ASN A 36 21.00 -16.40 18.73
N ILE A 37 20.24 -16.18 17.66
CA ILE A 37 19.64 -17.25 16.85
C ILE A 37 20.55 -17.52 15.66
N ASP A 38 21.06 -18.74 15.52
CA ASP A 38 21.90 -19.16 14.41
C ASP A 38 21.27 -20.36 13.68
N THR A 39 20.75 -20.12 12.48
CA THR A 39 20.05 -21.14 11.66
C THR A 39 20.99 -22.12 10.97
N SER A 40 22.31 -22.02 11.17
CA SER A 40 23.29 -23.05 10.76
C SER A 40 23.17 -24.34 11.57
N SER A 41 22.60 -24.27 12.78
CA SER A 41 22.32 -25.42 13.62
C SER A 41 20.88 -25.92 13.45
N ALA A 42 20.66 -27.24 13.61
CA ALA A 42 19.31 -27.82 13.56
C ALA A 42 18.38 -27.19 14.62
N SER A 43 18.89 -26.97 15.84
CA SER A 43 18.15 -26.32 16.93
C SER A 43 17.80 -24.87 16.61
N GLY A 44 18.73 -24.11 16.03
CA GLY A 44 18.46 -22.73 15.62
C GLY A 44 17.48 -22.63 14.46
N LYS A 45 17.49 -23.58 13.52
CA LYS A 45 16.48 -23.70 12.44
C LYS A 45 15.09 -23.96 13.02
N LEU A 46 14.97 -24.85 14.00
CA LEU A 46 13.70 -25.14 14.70
C LEU A 46 13.15 -23.90 15.42
N ILE A 47 13.97 -23.25 16.24
CA ILE A 47 13.57 -22.05 16.99
C ILE A 47 13.12 -20.95 16.03
N PHE A 48 13.87 -20.75 14.95
CA PHE A 48 13.53 -19.79 13.92
C PHE A 48 12.19 -20.10 13.24
N GLN A 49 11.90 -21.38 12.94
CA GLN A 49 10.62 -21.80 12.37
C GLN A 49 9.45 -21.52 13.31
N ILE A 50 9.60 -21.77 14.61
CA ILE A 50 8.57 -21.46 15.61
C ILE A 50 8.28 -19.96 15.63
N PHE A 51 9.32 -19.12 15.64
CA PHE A 51 9.13 -17.66 15.55
C PHE A 51 8.45 -17.23 14.25
N CYS A 52 8.74 -17.87 13.12
CA CYS A 52 8.05 -17.59 11.87
C CYS A 52 6.55 -17.88 11.96
N VAL A 53 6.18 -19.04 12.53
CA VAL A 53 4.78 -19.45 12.72
C VAL A 53 4.07 -18.49 13.67
N LEU A 54 4.72 -18.10 14.78
CA LEU A 54 4.15 -17.13 15.72
C LEU A 54 3.94 -15.76 15.09
N ALA A 55 4.91 -15.27 14.32
CA ALA A 55 4.78 -13.99 13.61
C ALA A 55 3.66 -14.01 12.57
N GLU A 56 3.43 -15.14 11.89
CA GLU A 56 2.30 -15.33 10.98
C GLU A 56 0.96 -15.31 11.73
N HIS A 57 0.88 -16.00 12.87
CA HIS A 57 -0.32 -16.01 13.72
C HIS A 57 -0.69 -14.60 14.21
N GLU A 58 0.26 -13.85 14.78
CA GLU A 58 0.02 -12.47 15.23
C GLU A 58 -0.47 -11.58 14.10
N ARG A 59 0.10 -11.75 12.90
CA ARG A 59 -0.32 -11.03 11.71
C ARG A 59 -1.77 -11.34 11.32
N ASN A 60 -2.15 -12.62 11.36
CA ASN A 60 -3.52 -13.04 11.03
C ASN A 60 -4.52 -12.43 12.02
N VAL A 61 -4.22 -12.46 13.32
CA VAL A 61 -5.04 -11.81 14.36
C VAL A 61 -5.19 -10.31 14.11
N LEU A 62 -4.12 -9.60 13.71
CA LEU A 62 -4.20 -8.18 13.36
C LEU A 62 -5.07 -7.91 12.14
N ILE A 63 -5.00 -8.77 11.12
CA ILE A 63 -5.84 -8.68 9.91
C ILE A 63 -7.31 -8.88 10.28
N GLU A 64 -7.62 -9.91 11.07
CA GLU A 64 -8.98 -10.18 11.56
C GLU A 64 -9.56 -8.97 12.32
N ARG A 65 -8.79 -8.40 13.25
CA ARG A 65 -9.19 -7.20 13.98
C ARG A 65 -9.42 -6.00 13.08
N THR A 66 -8.55 -5.79 12.09
CA THR A 66 -8.69 -4.70 11.11
C THR A 66 -9.96 -4.86 10.30
N ASN A 67 -10.24 -6.09 9.83
CA ASN A 67 -11.44 -6.40 9.06
C ASN A 67 -12.71 -6.23 9.89
N ALA A 68 -12.71 -6.66 11.15
CA ALA A 68 -13.81 -6.45 12.08
C ALA A 68 -14.07 -4.95 12.30
N GLY A 69 -13.01 -4.16 12.51
CA GLY A 69 -13.10 -2.70 12.64
C GLY A 69 -13.66 -2.02 11.38
N LEU A 70 -13.19 -2.43 10.20
CA LEU A 70 -13.70 -1.94 8.91
C LEU A 70 -15.18 -2.30 8.69
N LYS A 71 -15.58 -3.53 9.02
CA LYS A 71 -16.99 -3.97 8.94
C LYS A 71 -17.88 -3.13 9.84
N SER A 72 -17.45 -2.90 11.08
CA SER A 72 -18.14 -2.04 12.05
C SER A 72 -18.23 -0.59 11.58
N ALA A 73 -17.16 -0.03 11.01
CA ALA A 73 -17.16 1.32 10.45
C ALA A 73 -18.11 1.47 9.25
N ARG A 74 -18.12 0.49 8.34
CA ARG A 74 -19.04 0.44 7.20
C ARG A 74 -20.50 0.34 7.62
N ALA A 75 -20.80 -0.44 8.66
CA ALA A 75 -22.16 -0.51 9.23
C ALA A 75 -22.63 0.85 9.78
N ARG A 76 -21.71 1.69 10.26
CA ARG A 76 -21.98 3.09 10.65
C ARG A 76 -21.95 4.08 9.46
N GLY A 77 -21.94 3.61 8.22
CA GLY A 77 -21.89 4.46 7.02
C GLY A 77 -20.52 5.03 6.66
N LYS A 78 -19.44 4.67 7.38
CA LYS A 78 -18.07 5.07 7.02
C LYS A 78 -17.50 4.10 5.98
N ASN A 79 -17.57 4.48 4.70
CA ASN A 79 -17.13 3.62 3.58
C ASN A 79 -15.61 3.56 3.39
N GLY A 80 -14.87 4.57 3.88
CA GLY A 80 -13.41 4.68 3.68
C GLY A 80 -13.00 4.91 2.23
N GLY A 81 -11.69 4.81 1.94
CA GLY A 81 -11.14 4.96 0.59
C GLY A 81 -11.07 6.41 0.08
N ARG A 82 -10.59 6.58 -1.16
CA ARG A 82 -10.55 7.88 -1.83
C ARG A 82 -11.99 8.30 -2.19
N PRO A 83 -12.45 9.52 -1.84
CA PRO A 83 -13.77 10.01 -2.24
C PRO A 83 -13.99 9.86 -3.75
N LYS A 84 -15.18 9.40 -4.12
CA LYS A 84 -15.57 9.24 -5.52
C LYS A 84 -15.85 10.61 -6.14
N GLY A 85 -15.56 10.73 -7.44
CA GLY A 85 -15.86 11.93 -8.22
C GLY A 85 -14.71 12.92 -8.30
N MET A 86 -15.00 14.04 -8.96
CA MET A 86 -14.05 15.15 -9.09
C MET A 86 -13.93 15.93 -7.79
N SER A 87 -12.73 16.45 -7.53
CA SER A 87 -12.52 17.44 -6.46
C SER A 87 -13.46 18.64 -6.66
N GLU A 88 -13.91 19.26 -5.56
CA GLU A 88 -14.73 20.47 -5.60
C GLU A 88 -14.11 21.59 -6.45
N LYS A 89 -12.77 21.70 -6.46
CA LYS A 89 -12.05 22.60 -7.37
C LYS A 89 -12.46 22.39 -8.83
N TYR A 90 -12.47 21.13 -9.27
CA TYR A 90 -12.75 20.77 -10.65
C TYR A 90 -14.23 20.87 -11.01
N LYS A 91 -15.14 20.63 -10.05
CA LYS A 91 -16.58 20.87 -10.26
C LYS A 91 -16.89 22.35 -10.52
N LYS A 92 -16.26 23.26 -9.76
CA LYS A 92 -16.48 24.71 -9.92
C LYS A 92 -16.01 25.24 -11.27
N ILE A 93 -14.88 24.76 -11.78
CA ILE A 93 -14.32 25.23 -13.06
C ILE A 93 -14.86 24.47 -14.28
N ALA A 94 -15.57 23.35 -14.08
CA ALA A 94 -16.05 22.50 -15.17
C ALA A 94 -16.86 23.25 -16.24
N PRO A 95 -17.81 24.14 -15.91
CA PRO A 95 -18.56 24.90 -16.91
C PRO A 95 -17.66 25.77 -17.78
N LEU A 96 -16.71 26.49 -17.16
CA LEU A 96 -15.80 27.40 -17.86
C LEU A 96 -14.84 26.64 -18.79
N VAL A 97 -14.34 25.49 -18.33
CA VAL A 97 -13.47 24.62 -19.13
C VAL A 97 -14.23 24.07 -20.34
N LYS A 98 -15.51 23.69 -20.15
CA LYS A 98 -16.37 23.18 -21.22
C LYS A 98 -16.64 24.24 -22.29
N THR A 99 -17.03 25.44 -21.90
CA THR A 99 -17.23 26.57 -22.84
C THR A 99 -15.94 26.92 -23.59
N SER A 100 -14.80 26.90 -22.90
CA SER A 100 -13.49 27.17 -23.50
C SER A 100 -13.06 26.09 -24.50
N TYR A 101 -13.48 24.84 -24.28
CA TYR A 101 -13.23 23.73 -25.20
C TYR A 101 -14.17 23.76 -26.42
N GLU A 102 -15.44 24.07 -26.21
CA GLU A 102 -16.47 24.14 -27.26
C GLU A 102 -16.22 25.28 -28.26
N SER A 103 -15.66 26.41 -27.80
CA SER A 103 -15.29 27.52 -28.69
C SER A 103 -14.16 27.17 -29.66
N LYS A 104 -13.41 26.08 -29.43
CA LYS A 104 -12.31 25.55 -30.26
C LYS A 104 -11.23 26.56 -30.68
N ASN A 105 -11.21 27.75 -30.09
CA ASN A 105 -10.29 28.83 -30.43
C ASN A 105 -8.94 28.71 -29.70
N ILE A 106 -8.87 27.95 -28.61
CA ILE A 106 -7.70 27.86 -27.74
C ILE A 106 -7.19 26.40 -27.71
N PRO A 107 -5.87 26.16 -27.87
CA PRO A 107 -5.33 24.82 -27.75
C PRO A 107 -5.49 24.28 -26.32
N ILE A 108 -5.76 22.98 -26.22
CA ILE A 108 -6.06 22.27 -24.96
C ILE A 108 -4.99 22.55 -23.88
N GLU A 109 -3.73 22.65 -24.26
CA GLU A 109 -2.62 22.88 -23.34
C GLU A 109 -2.67 24.26 -22.69
N GLN A 110 -3.12 25.28 -23.42
CA GLN A 110 -3.32 26.62 -22.86
C GLN A 110 -4.51 26.64 -21.91
N ILE A 111 -5.60 25.94 -22.24
CA ILE A 111 -6.76 25.78 -21.34
C ILE A 111 -6.31 25.09 -20.04
N MET A 112 -5.56 24.00 -20.15
CA MET A 112 -5.04 23.29 -18.98
C MET A 112 -4.12 24.15 -18.11
N LYS A 113 -3.25 24.97 -18.72
CA LYS A 113 -2.40 25.92 -17.99
C LYS A 113 -3.22 27.00 -17.30
N ALA A 114 -4.19 27.60 -17.99
CA ALA A 114 -5.05 28.66 -17.46
C ALA A 114 -5.86 28.20 -16.23
N PHE A 115 -6.40 26.98 -16.27
CA PHE A 115 -7.20 26.42 -15.18
C PHE A 115 -6.40 25.57 -14.18
N ASN A 116 -5.06 25.54 -14.31
CA ASN A 116 -4.14 24.77 -13.47
C ASN A 116 -4.57 23.29 -13.32
N ILE A 117 -4.72 22.62 -14.47
CA ILE A 117 -5.09 21.20 -14.61
C ILE A 117 -3.81 20.41 -14.94
N GLY A 118 -3.38 19.54 -14.02
CA GLY A 118 -2.09 18.85 -14.13
C GLY A 118 -2.04 17.65 -15.10
N SER A 119 -3.18 17.14 -15.59
CA SER A 119 -3.17 16.00 -16.51
C SER A 119 -4.29 16.05 -17.55
N LYS A 120 -3.98 15.60 -18.78
CA LYS A 120 -4.98 15.45 -19.86
C LYS A 120 -6.12 14.51 -19.45
N THR A 121 -5.81 13.48 -18.63
CA THR A 121 -6.82 12.58 -18.07
C THR A 121 -7.82 13.28 -17.15
N THR A 122 -7.38 14.27 -16.36
CA THR A 122 -8.27 15.06 -15.51
C THR A 122 -9.09 16.03 -16.36
N PHE A 123 -8.47 16.65 -17.37
CA PHE A 123 -9.15 17.51 -18.33
C PHE A 123 -10.33 16.80 -19.03
N TYR A 124 -10.10 15.61 -19.59
CA TYR A 124 -11.17 14.85 -20.25
C TYR A 124 -12.22 14.32 -19.27
N LYS A 125 -11.86 14.04 -18.01
CA LYS A 125 -12.85 13.72 -16.97
C LYS A 125 -13.74 14.92 -16.63
N ILE A 126 -13.20 16.14 -16.67
CA ILE A 126 -13.96 17.37 -16.43
C ILE A 126 -14.97 17.61 -17.55
N ILE A 127 -14.57 17.46 -18.81
CA ILE A 127 -15.45 17.72 -19.96
C ILE A 127 -16.51 16.63 -20.14
N LYS A 128 -16.19 15.38 -19.78
CA LYS A 128 -17.12 14.24 -19.85
C LYS A 128 -18.13 14.21 -18.70
N SER A 129 -17.84 14.91 -17.60
CA SER A 129 -18.73 15.07 -16.45
C SER A 129 -19.88 16.02 -16.76
#